data_AF-A0A9P0AKQ3-F1
#
_entry.id   AF-A0A9P0AKQ3-F1
#
_cell.length_a   1.000
_cell.length_b   1.000
_cell.length_c   1.000
_cell.angle_alpha   90.00
_cell.angle_beta   90.00
_cell.angle_gamma   90.00
#
_symmetry.space_group_name_H-M   'P 1'
#
loop_
_entity.id
_entity.type
_entity.pdbx_description
1 polymer ?
#
loop_
_entity_poly.entity_id
_entity_poly.type
_entity_poly.pdbx_seq_one_letter_code
_entity_poly.pdbx_strand_id
1 'polypeptide(L)'
;MSQLCRALSNQVIISCRNLIDLSILFEGRTRSSMKIFQECIRCCSTYKSMYNKVKLTNDRTGDSQWNSDLKIILNSVDTFMERCQEMIELCETMLIYGRLDETQDVPKPTFGFTRGAEFEKVCDKIEDLFHESFSKVEQVQDCILDVQSSDWYREMNRFRKDMKKIDTIAENLILESFNMVKNVEEGLLTLQSLYEYSKRPSLFNVIEKKTAMVYKMFWDELQEAKLSLLSEKNSYARLMPKYAGRAWTSLVKKTQLKSLYDLFQEKLWLPKVTIAVEIESLYQDVIQTFDEAILSNYKRWLEVAESKIGVRLKRSLICRSLQKPGLLEVNIDRKLLYVFSEAKLWVDMGFPIPNEMSQLVARRNELTLLYR
;
A
#
# COMPACT_ATOMS: atom_id res chain seq x y z
N MET A 1 -25.97 -26.85 -46.17
CA MET A 1 -24.77 -26.49 -45.38
C MET A 1 -25.05 -25.44 -44.30
N SER A 2 -25.66 -24.29 -44.62
CA SER A 2 -25.95 -23.22 -43.65
C SER A 2 -26.73 -23.68 -42.40
N GLN A 3 -27.71 -24.56 -42.56
CA GLN A 3 -28.47 -25.15 -41.44
C GLN A 3 -27.62 -26.02 -40.51
N LEU A 4 -26.67 -26.79 -41.07
CA LEU A 4 -25.80 -27.66 -40.29
C LEU A 4 -24.79 -26.84 -39.47
N CYS A 5 -24.27 -25.77 -40.04
CA CYS A 5 -23.40 -24.83 -39.34
C CYS A 5 -24.15 -24.07 -38.22
N ARG A 6 -25.41 -23.69 -38.45
CA ARG A 6 -26.27 -23.14 -37.39
C ARG A 6 -26.52 -24.15 -36.27
N ALA A 7 -26.81 -25.40 -36.62
CA ALA A 7 -27.01 -26.46 -35.64
C ALA A 7 -25.74 -26.69 -34.80
N LEU A 8 -24.56 -26.69 -35.44
CA LEU A 8 -23.28 -26.82 -34.75
C LEU A 8 -23.01 -25.62 -33.82
N SER A 9 -23.19 -24.39 -34.29
CA SER A 9 -23.08 -23.18 -33.45
C SER A 9 -24.00 -23.26 -32.23
N ASN A 10 -25.25 -23.70 -32.41
CA ASN A 10 -26.20 -23.85 -31.32
C ASN A 10 -25.77 -24.95 -30.35
N GLN A 11 -25.22 -26.08 -30.83
CA GLN A 11 -24.72 -27.15 -29.96
C GLN A 11 -23.50 -26.72 -29.13
N VAL A 12 -22.61 -25.89 -29.69
CA VAL A 12 -21.50 -25.28 -28.93
C VAL A 12 -22.04 -24.40 -27.80
N ILE A 13 -23.05 -23.57 -28.08
CA ILE A 13 -23.68 -22.71 -27.07
C ILE A 13 -24.37 -23.55 -25.99
N ILE A 14 -25.13 -24.59 -26.37
CA ILE A 14 -25.80 -25.49 -25.41
C ILE A 14 -24.76 -26.19 -24.51
N SER A 15 -23.66 -26.67 -25.10
CA SER A 15 -22.58 -27.30 -24.35
C SER A 15 -21.94 -26.34 -23.34
N CYS A 16 -21.71 -25.07 -23.74
CA CYS A 16 -21.21 -24.04 -22.83
C CYS A 16 -22.22 -23.69 -21.72
N ARG A 17 -23.50 -23.57 -22.05
CA ARG A 17 -24.56 -23.31 -21.07
C ARG A 17 -24.66 -24.39 -20.00
N ASN A 18 -24.50 -25.66 -20.38
CA ASN A 18 -24.54 -26.78 -19.43
C ASN A 18 -23.38 -26.78 -18.42
N LEU A 19 -22.30 -26.04 -18.71
CA LEU A 19 -21.18 -25.85 -17.78
C LEU A 19 -21.41 -24.68 -16.80
N ILE A 20 -22.33 -23.77 -17.14
CA ILE A 20 -22.58 -22.55 -16.36
C ILE A 20 -23.73 -22.83 -15.40
N ASP A 21 -23.44 -22.74 -14.11
CA ASP A 21 -24.45 -22.75 -13.05
C ASP A 21 -24.58 -21.34 -12.46
N LEU A 22 -25.68 -20.68 -12.78
CA LEU A 22 -25.96 -19.32 -12.30
C LEU A 22 -26.30 -19.31 -10.81
N SER A 23 -26.85 -20.40 -10.25
CA SER A 23 -27.18 -20.46 -8.82
C SER A 23 -25.92 -20.35 -7.97
N ILE A 24 -24.86 -21.09 -8.37
CA ILE A 24 -23.55 -21.05 -7.74
C ILE A 24 -22.91 -19.66 -7.82
N LEU A 25 -23.14 -18.92 -8.92
CA LEU A 25 -22.67 -17.54 -9.05
C LEU A 25 -23.38 -16.63 -8.05
N PHE A 26 -24.71 -16.67 -7.99
CA PHE A 26 -25.48 -15.79 -7.11
C PHE A 26 -25.27 -16.10 -5.62
N GLU A 27 -24.86 -17.34 -5.28
CA GLU A 27 -24.37 -17.73 -3.94
C GLU A 27 -23.00 -17.13 -3.56
N GLY A 28 -22.30 -16.44 -4.48
CA GLY A 28 -21.04 -15.74 -4.20
C GLY A 28 -19.77 -16.48 -4.62
N ARG A 29 -19.87 -17.55 -5.43
CA ARG A 29 -18.69 -18.24 -6.01
C ARG A 29 -18.15 -17.51 -7.24
N THR A 30 -17.66 -16.30 -7.00
CA THR A 30 -17.41 -15.31 -8.05
C THR A 30 -16.19 -15.67 -8.92
N ARG A 31 -15.06 -16.08 -8.32
CA ARG A 31 -13.82 -16.36 -9.06
C ARG A 31 -13.91 -17.63 -9.90
N SER A 32 -14.50 -18.69 -9.37
CA SER A 32 -14.76 -19.92 -10.11
C SER A 32 -15.70 -19.66 -11.30
N SER A 33 -16.78 -18.90 -11.08
CA SER A 33 -17.70 -18.51 -12.15
C SER A 33 -17.02 -17.70 -13.26
N MET A 34 -16.15 -16.74 -12.92
CA MET A 34 -15.37 -15.98 -13.91
C MET A 34 -14.50 -16.90 -14.79
N LYS A 35 -13.84 -17.91 -14.20
CA LYS A 35 -13.03 -18.87 -14.97
C LYS A 35 -13.89 -19.66 -15.95
N ILE A 36 -15.07 -20.12 -15.53
CA ILE A 36 -16.01 -20.85 -16.40
C ILE A 36 -16.43 -19.97 -17.59
N PHE A 37 -16.83 -18.71 -17.34
CA PHE A 37 -17.17 -17.81 -18.44
C PHE A 37 -16.00 -17.54 -19.39
N GLN A 38 -14.78 -17.36 -18.86
CA GLN A 38 -13.57 -17.21 -19.68
C GLN A 38 -13.29 -18.45 -20.54
N GLU A 39 -13.51 -19.65 -20.00
CA GLU A 39 -13.39 -20.90 -20.75
C GLU A 39 -14.44 -21.02 -21.86
N CYS A 40 -15.70 -20.64 -21.59
CA CYS A 40 -16.76 -20.58 -22.60
C CYS A 40 -16.40 -19.61 -23.73
N ILE A 41 -15.94 -18.39 -23.39
CA ILE A 41 -15.47 -17.40 -24.38
C ILE A 41 -14.31 -17.97 -25.21
N ARG A 42 -13.34 -18.62 -24.57
CA ARG A 42 -12.21 -19.26 -25.26
C ARG A 42 -12.66 -20.37 -26.21
N CYS A 43 -13.62 -21.20 -25.78
CA CYS A 43 -14.21 -22.26 -26.60
C CYS A 43 -14.89 -21.68 -27.85
N CYS A 44 -15.78 -20.70 -27.67
CA CYS A 44 -16.48 -20.02 -28.75
C CYS A 44 -15.52 -19.30 -29.72
N SER A 45 -14.49 -18.63 -29.20
CA SER A 45 -13.44 -17.98 -30.00
C SER A 45 -12.64 -19.00 -30.83
N THR A 46 -12.30 -20.14 -30.24
CA THR A 46 -11.61 -21.23 -30.91
C THR A 46 -12.47 -21.83 -32.02
N TYR A 47 -13.76 -22.07 -31.75
CA TYR A 47 -14.74 -22.52 -32.75
C TYR A 47 -14.82 -21.55 -33.92
N LYS A 48 -14.95 -20.24 -33.67
CA LYS A 48 -14.95 -19.21 -34.71
C LYS A 48 -13.67 -19.22 -35.55
N SER A 49 -12.51 -19.35 -34.91
CA SER A 49 -11.21 -19.42 -35.59
C SER A 49 -11.12 -20.65 -36.51
N MET A 50 -11.54 -21.82 -36.01
CA MET A 50 -11.58 -23.06 -36.81
C MET A 50 -12.56 -22.93 -37.99
N TYR A 51 -13.75 -22.40 -37.76
CA TYR A 51 -14.75 -22.18 -38.81
C TYR A 51 -14.20 -21.28 -39.93
N ASN A 52 -13.55 -20.17 -39.56
CA ASN A 52 -12.93 -19.25 -40.52
C ASN A 52 -11.80 -19.93 -41.32
N LYS A 53 -10.97 -20.75 -40.67
CA LYS A 53 -9.92 -21.52 -41.36
C LYS A 53 -10.51 -22.50 -42.39
N VAL A 54 -11.53 -23.26 -42.00
CA VAL A 54 -12.20 -24.22 -42.90
C VAL A 54 -12.81 -23.50 -44.10
N LYS A 55 -13.45 -22.36 -43.88
CA LYS A 55 -14.00 -21.55 -44.97
C LYS A 55 -12.91 -21.06 -45.92
N LEU A 56 -11.83 -20.46 -45.40
CA LEU A 56 -10.72 -19.96 -46.21
C LEU A 56 -10.08 -21.06 -47.07
N THR A 57 -9.95 -22.28 -46.53
CA THR A 57 -9.46 -23.43 -47.29
C THR A 57 -10.45 -23.79 -48.40
N ASN A 58 -11.74 -23.91 -48.09
CA ASN A 58 -12.77 -24.24 -49.06
C ASN A 58 -12.87 -23.19 -50.19
N ASP A 59 -12.77 -21.91 -49.88
CA ASP A 59 -12.80 -20.82 -50.87
C ASP A 59 -11.56 -20.85 -51.80
N ARG A 60 -10.45 -21.49 -51.38
CA ARG A 60 -9.24 -21.68 -52.20
C ARG A 60 -9.26 -22.95 -53.04
N THR A 61 -9.94 -24.01 -52.59
CA THR A 61 -9.85 -25.36 -53.19
C THR A 61 -11.15 -25.88 -53.80
N GLY A 62 -12.31 -25.26 -53.51
CA GLY A 62 -13.62 -25.79 -53.88
C GLY A 62 -14.22 -25.16 -55.15
N ASP A 63 -14.90 -25.98 -55.96
CA ASP A 63 -15.66 -25.57 -57.15
C ASP A 63 -16.91 -24.71 -56.85
N SER A 64 -17.33 -24.62 -55.59
CA SER A 64 -18.47 -23.82 -55.16
C SER A 64 -18.10 -22.92 -53.97
N GLN A 65 -18.37 -21.63 -54.10
CA GLN A 65 -18.16 -20.66 -53.02
C GLN A 65 -19.05 -21.01 -51.83
N TRP A 66 -18.48 -21.02 -50.62
CA TRP A 66 -19.24 -21.19 -49.40
C TRP A 66 -20.04 -19.92 -49.11
N ASN A 67 -21.17 -19.76 -49.81
CA ASN A 67 -22.02 -18.57 -49.79
C ASN A 67 -23.00 -18.58 -48.60
N SER A 68 -22.52 -19.02 -47.44
CA SER A 68 -23.29 -18.92 -46.19
C SER A 68 -22.98 -17.57 -45.56
N ASP A 69 -24.02 -16.81 -45.20
CA ASP A 69 -23.90 -15.58 -44.42
C ASP A 69 -23.29 -15.88 -43.04
N LEU A 70 -21.96 -15.91 -43.00
CA LEU A 70 -21.11 -16.09 -41.83
C LEU A 70 -21.59 -15.26 -40.66
N LYS A 71 -21.93 -14.00 -40.93
CA LYS A 71 -22.45 -13.06 -39.94
C LYS A 71 -23.70 -13.62 -39.26
N ILE A 72 -24.65 -14.16 -40.01
CA ILE A 72 -25.91 -14.65 -39.45
C ILE A 72 -25.70 -15.95 -38.66
N ILE A 73 -24.76 -16.80 -39.07
CA ILE A 73 -24.48 -18.10 -38.39
C ILE A 73 -23.68 -17.91 -37.10
N LEU A 74 -22.76 -16.95 -37.08
CA LEU A 74 -21.90 -16.67 -35.92
C LEU A 74 -22.49 -15.60 -35.00
N ASN A 75 -23.51 -14.85 -35.41
CA ASN A 75 -24.14 -13.83 -34.58
C ASN A 75 -24.59 -14.37 -33.22
N SER A 76 -25.18 -15.58 -33.17
CA SER A 76 -25.60 -16.18 -31.91
C SER A 76 -24.42 -16.54 -31.00
N VAL A 77 -23.29 -16.93 -31.58
CA VAL A 77 -22.05 -17.20 -30.84
C VAL A 77 -21.43 -15.90 -30.33
N ASP A 78 -21.45 -14.85 -31.16
CA ASP A 78 -20.95 -13.52 -30.79
C ASP A 78 -21.76 -12.93 -29.64
N THR A 79 -23.09 -12.93 -29.75
CA THR A 79 -23.98 -12.49 -28.67
C THR A 79 -23.79 -13.33 -27.41
N PHE A 80 -23.60 -14.66 -27.51
CA PHE A 80 -23.31 -15.48 -26.33
C PHE A 80 -21.97 -15.12 -25.67
N MET A 81 -20.91 -14.89 -26.46
CA MET A 81 -19.62 -14.43 -25.95
C MET A 81 -19.73 -13.07 -25.26
N GLU A 82 -20.50 -12.14 -25.84
CA GLU A 82 -20.79 -10.84 -25.24
C GLU A 82 -21.48 -11.02 -23.89
N ARG A 83 -22.56 -11.82 -23.80
CA ARG A 83 -23.25 -12.12 -22.53
C ARG A 83 -22.30 -12.70 -21.47
N CYS A 84 -21.41 -13.61 -21.85
CA CYS A 84 -20.40 -14.15 -20.93
C CYS A 84 -19.46 -13.05 -20.41
N GLN A 85 -19.06 -12.11 -21.28
CA GLN A 85 -18.23 -10.97 -20.88
C GLN A 85 -18.97 -10.01 -19.93
N GLU A 86 -20.27 -9.79 -20.16
CA GLU A 86 -21.13 -9.01 -19.27
C GLU A 86 -21.27 -9.67 -17.88
N MET A 87 -21.31 -11.00 -17.82
CA MET A 87 -21.31 -11.74 -16.55
C MET A 87 -19.96 -11.68 -15.84
N ILE A 88 -18.85 -11.64 -16.56
CA ILE A 88 -17.52 -11.38 -15.98
C ILE A 88 -17.48 -9.97 -15.37
N GLU A 89 -17.99 -8.95 -16.08
CA GLU A 89 -18.12 -7.58 -15.55
C GLU A 89 -18.93 -7.54 -14.25
N LEU A 90 -20.05 -8.26 -14.20
CA LEU A 90 -20.87 -8.40 -13.00
C LEU A 90 -20.12 -9.09 -11.86
N CYS A 91 -19.39 -10.18 -12.13
CA CYS A 91 -18.54 -10.84 -11.14
C CYS A 91 -17.45 -9.91 -10.57
N GLU A 92 -16.82 -9.08 -11.40
CA GLU A 92 -15.85 -8.08 -10.94
C GLU A 92 -16.49 -7.08 -9.97
N THR A 93 -17.72 -6.63 -10.25
CA THR A 93 -18.45 -5.74 -9.34
C THR A 93 -18.86 -6.43 -8.03
N MET A 94 -19.15 -7.73 -8.05
CA MET A 94 -19.43 -8.52 -6.84
C MET A 94 -18.20 -8.59 -5.90
N LEU A 95 -17.00 -8.74 -6.47
CA LEU A 95 -15.75 -8.74 -5.69
C LEU A 95 -15.50 -7.35 -5.06
N ILE A 96 -15.69 -6.28 -5.83
CA ILE A 96 -15.34 -4.92 -5.41
C ILE A 96 -16.36 -4.31 -4.44
N TYR A 97 -17.66 -4.40 -4.76
CA TYR A 97 -18.72 -3.73 -4.01
C TYR A 97 -19.52 -4.66 -3.12
N GLY A 98 -19.71 -5.92 -3.52
CA GLY A 98 -20.46 -6.90 -2.75
C GLY A 98 -19.63 -7.69 -1.73
N ARG A 99 -18.29 -7.55 -1.76
CA ARG A 99 -17.35 -8.34 -0.95
C ARG A 99 -17.59 -9.86 -1.08
N LEU A 100 -18.07 -10.32 -2.23
CA LEU A 100 -18.37 -11.73 -2.49
C LEU A 100 -17.15 -12.41 -3.11
N ASP A 101 -16.18 -12.80 -2.27
CA ASP A 101 -15.02 -13.58 -2.68
C ASP A 101 -15.02 -14.95 -2.00
N GLU A 102 -14.92 -16.01 -2.80
CA GLU A 102 -14.88 -17.40 -2.31
C GLU A 102 -13.54 -17.77 -1.66
N THR A 103 -12.47 -17.01 -1.93
CA THR A 103 -11.10 -17.36 -1.53
C THR A 103 -10.60 -16.61 -0.31
N GLN A 104 -11.15 -15.43 -0.03
CA GLN A 104 -10.68 -14.54 1.02
C GLN A 104 -11.87 -13.82 1.65
N ASP A 105 -11.86 -13.69 2.97
CA ASP A 105 -12.79 -12.80 3.65
C ASP A 105 -12.33 -11.36 3.42
N VAL A 106 -13.14 -10.58 2.71
CA VAL A 106 -12.83 -9.19 2.39
C VAL A 106 -13.31 -8.33 3.55
N PRO A 107 -12.38 -7.73 4.34
CA PRO A 107 -12.79 -6.94 5.49
C PRO A 107 -13.50 -5.66 5.07
N LYS A 108 -14.36 -5.16 5.94
CA LYS A 108 -14.94 -3.82 5.78
C LYS A 108 -13.83 -2.76 5.76
N PRO A 109 -13.89 -1.77 4.85
CA PRO A 109 -12.99 -0.63 4.90
C PRO A 109 -13.12 0.09 6.24
N THR A 110 -12.01 0.25 6.96
CA THR A 110 -11.97 0.95 8.25
C THR A 110 -11.14 2.21 8.14
N PHE A 111 -11.57 3.29 8.79
CA PHE A 111 -10.86 4.57 8.70
C PHE A 111 -10.44 5.06 10.09
N GLY A 112 -9.13 5.23 10.31
CA GLY A 112 -8.57 5.70 11.58
C GLY A 112 -8.78 7.19 11.90
N PHE A 113 -9.68 7.86 11.18
CA PHE A 113 -9.94 9.29 11.34
C PHE A 113 -10.97 9.60 12.43
N THR A 114 -11.00 10.84 12.90
CA THR A 114 -12.07 11.35 13.79
C THR A 114 -13.46 11.22 13.16
N ARG A 115 -13.57 11.38 11.85
CA ARG A 115 -14.80 11.15 11.05
C ARG A 115 -14.84 9.76 10.39
N GLY A 116 -14.00 8.83 10.84
CA GLY A 116 -13.87 7.49 10.23
C GLY A 116 -15.20 6.75 10.13
N ALA A 117 -15.98 6.74 11.21
CA ALA A 117 -17.31 6.11 11.26
C ALA A 117 -18.32 6.70 10.24
N GLU A 118 -18.16 7.97 9.83
CA GLU A 118 -19.00 8.55 8.76
C GLU A 118 -18.64 7.95 7.40
N PHE A 119 -17.36 7.74 7.13
CA PHE A 119 -16.88 7.10 5.89
C PHE A 119 -17.24 5.62 5.84
N GLU A 120 -17.17 4.91 6.97
CA GLU A 120 -17.60 3.51 7.08
C GLU A 120 -19.10 3.35 6.75
N LYS A 121 -19.95 4.28 7.23
CA LYS A 121 -21.37 4.31 6.84
C LYS A 121 -21.59 4.56 5.34
N VAL A 122 -20.71 5.30 4.69
CA VAL A 122 -20.76 5.48 3.22
C VAL A 122 -20.38 4.18 2.52
N CYS A 123 -19.40 3.43 3.03
CA CYS A 123 -19.08 2.09 2.53
C CYS A 123 -20.27 1.13 2.68
N ASP A 124 -20.93 1.11 3.84
CA ASP A 124 -22.13 0.31 4.06
C ASP A 124 -23.24 0.68 3.05
N LYS A 125 -23.46 1.98 2.83
CA LYS A 125 -24.41 2.46 1.82
C LYS A 125 -24.06 2.03 0.40
N ILE A 126 -22.77 2.01 0.04
CA ILE A 126 -22.30 1.53 -1.27
C ILE A 126 -22.66 0.05 -1.45
N GLU A 127 -22.41 -0.75 -0.42
CA GLU A 127 -22.73 -2.19 -0.40
C GLU A 127 -24.24 -2.43 -0.50
N ASP A 128 -25.06 -1.69 0.26
CA ASP A 128 -26.52 -1.78 0.20
C ASP A 128 -27.07 -1.46 -1.20
N LEU A 129 -26.58 -0.37 -1.81
CA LEU A 129 -26.97 0.02 -3.18
C LEU A 129 -26.55 -1.02 -4.22
N PHE A 130 -25.39 -1.65 -4.01
CA PHE A 130 -24.93 -2.75 -4.85
C PHE A 130 -25.87 -3.95 -4.72
N HIS A 131 -26.18 -4.42 -3.51
CA HIS A 131 -27.06 -5.56 -3.30
C HIS A 131 -28.49 -5.31 -3.83
N GLU A 132 -29.02 -4.09 -3.70
CA GLU A 132 -30.31 -3.72 -4.28
C GLU A 132 -30.28 -3.83 -5.82
N SER A 133 -29.20 -3.40 -6.45
CA SER A 133 -29.01 -3.47 -7.91
C SER A 133 -28.78 -4.90 -8.37
N PHE A 134 -28.02 -5.68 -7.61
CA PHE A 134 -27.70 -7.08 -7.86
C PHE A 134 -28.93 -7.99 -7.76
N SER A 135 -29.77 -7.79 -6.73
CA SER A 135 -31.01 -8.56 -6.54
C SER A 135 -31.97 -8.43 -7.73
N LYS A 136 -31.98 -7.26 -8.40
CA LYS A 136 -32.78 -7.05 -9.62
C LYS A 136 -32.26 -7.87 -10.80
N VAL A 137 -30.94 -8.09 -10.87
CA VAL A 137 -30.30 -8.92 -11.91
C VAL A 137 -30.57 -10.41 -11.65
N GLU A 138 -30.52 -10.84 -10.39
CA GLU A 138 -30.85 -12.20 -9.99
C GLU A 138 -32.30 -12.59 -10.36
N GLN A 139 -33.24 -11.67 -10.21
CA GLN A 139 -34.64 -11.87 -10.60
C GLN A 139 -34.85 -12.14 -12.10
N VAL A 140 -33.90 -11.74 -12.95
CA VAL A 140 -33.96 -11.94 -14.41
C VAL A 140 -32.93 -12.97 -14.91
N GLN A 141 -32.49 -13.88 -14.02
CA GLN A 141 -31.47 -14.89 -14.32
C GLN A 141 -31.78 -15.74 -15.56
N ASP A 142 -33.06 -16.03 -15.80
CA ASP A 142 -33.53 -16.85 -16.92
C ASP A 142 -33.20 -16.22 -18.29
N CYS A 143 -33.10 -14.89 -18.35
CA CYS A 143 -32.81 -14.15 -19.59
C CYS A 143 -31.30 -13.95 -19.83
N ILE A 144 -30.42 -14.22 -18.86
CA ILE A 144 -28.97 -13.91 -18.92
C ILE A 144 -28.32 -14.61 -20.11
N LEU A 145 -28.47 -15.93 -20.15
CA LEU A 145 -27.83 -16.74 -21.18
C LEU A 145 -28.69 -16.84 -22.44
N ASP A 146 -29.92 -16.31 -22.45
CA ASP A 146 -30.81 -16.34 -23.61
C ASP A 146 -30.38 -15.37 -24.72
N VAL A 147 -29.83 -15.96 -25.79
CA VAL A 147 -29.31 -15.24 -26.95
C VAL A 147 -30.42 -14.62 -27.79
N GLN A 148 -31.64 -15.16 -27.71
CA GLN A 148 -32.79 -14.64 -28.46
C GLN A 148 -33.50 -13.50 -27.73
N SER A 149 -33.31 -13.39 -26.41
CA SER A 149 -33.91 -12.35 -25.60
C SER A 149 -33.15 -11.02 -25.75
N SER A 150 -33.89 -9.97 -26.09
CA SER A 150 -33.41 -8.60 -26.05
C SER A 150 -33.52 -7.97 -24.66
N ASP A 151 -34.24 -8.61 -23.73
CA ASP A 151 -34.52 -8.05 -22.41
C ASP A 151 -33.26 -7.92 -21.55
N TRP A 152 -32.32 -8.87 -21.64
CA TRP A 152 -31.06 -8.79 -20.89
C TRP A 152 -30.27 -7.51 -21.19
N TYR A 153 -30.26 -7.06 -22.45
CA TYR A 153 -29.55 -5.82 -22.80
C TYR A 153 -30.11 -4.60 -22.05
N ARG A 154 -31.44 -4.56 -21.85
CA ARG A 154 -32.10 -3.49 -21.08
C ARG A 154 -31.72 -3.58 -19.60
N GLU A 155 -31.78 -4.76 -19.01
CA GLU A 155 -31.47 -4.96 -17.59
C GLU A 155 -29.99 -4.74 -17.28
N MET A 156 -29.08 -5.21 -18.13
CA MET A 156 -27.64 -4.97 -17.97
C MET A 156 -27.31 -3.47 -18.09
N ASN A 157 -27.95 -2.73 -19.01
CA ASN A 157 -27.78 -1.28 -19.09
C ASN A 157 -28.32 -0.54 -17.86
N ARG A 158 -29.41 -1.03 -17.26
CA ARG A 158 -29.92 -0.51 -15.98
C ARG A 158 -28.91 -0.74 -14.87
N PHE A 159 -28.38 -1.96 -14.76
CA PHE A 159 -27.34 -2.31 -13.80
C PHE A 159 -26.10 -1.42 -13.96
N ARG A 160 -25.58 -1.25 -15.19
CA ARG A 160 -24.44 -0.35 -15.48
C ARG A 160 -24.70 1.10 -15.06
N LYS A 161 -25.93 1.61 -15.24
CA LYS A 161 -26.31 2.96 -14.77
C LYS A 161 -26.25 3.07 -13.25
N ASP A 162 -26.71 2.04 -12.54
CA ASP A 162 -26.65 2.01 -11.08
C ASP A 162 -25.20 1.86 -10.59
N MET A 163 -24.38 1.01 -11.24
CA MET A 163 -22.94 0.91 -10.97
C MET A 163 -22.21 2.24 -11.18
N LYS A 164 -22.56 3.02 -12.20
CA LYS A 164 -21.98 4.35 -12.42
C LYS A 164 -22.31 5.33 -11.28
N LYS A 165 -23.49 5.22 -10.67
CA LYS A 165 -23.83 6.02 -9.47
C LYS A 165 -22.99 5.59 -8.28
N ILE A 166 -22.83 4.28 -8.08
CA ILE A 166 -21.97 3.72 -7.03
C ILE A 166 -20.52 4.16 -7.21
N ASP A 167 -19.98 4.08 -8.43
CA ASP A 167 -18.64 4.58 -8.79
C ASP A 167 -18.50 6.06 -8.37
N THR A 168 -19.52 6.89 -8.63
CA THR A 168 -19.52 8.32 -8.25
C THR A 168 -19.50 8.52 -6.73
N ILE A 169 -20.25 7.70 -5.97
CA ILE A 169 -20.26 7.76 -4.50
C ILE A 169 -18.90 7.31 -3.95
N ALA A 170 -18.32 6.24 -4.50
CA ALA A 170 -17.00 5.74 -4.13
C ALA A 170 -15.90 6.75 -4.46
N GLU A 171 -15.95 7.42 -5.61
CA GLU A 171 -15.03 8.50 -5.97
C GLU A 171 -15.07 9.64 -4.94
N ASN A 172 -16.27 10.11 -4.58
CA ASN A 172 -16.43 11.14 -3.56
C ASN A 172 -15.90 10.70 -2.18
N LEU A 173 -16.13 9.44 -1.79
CA LEU A 173 -15.57 8.86 -0.57
C LEU A 173 -14.03 8.90 -0.59
N ILE A 174 -13.40 8.53 -1.70
CA ILE A 174 -11.95 8.60 -1.88
C ILE A 174 -11.49 10.07 -1.78
N LEU A 175 -12.18 11.02 -2.40
CA LEU A 175 -11.78 12.42 -2.33
C LEU A 175 -11.88 12.97 -0.89
N GLU A 176 -12.99 12.74 -0.20
CA GLU A 176 -13.25 13.25 1.15
C GLU A 176 -12.37 12.60 2.22
N SER A 177 -12.11 11.29 2.13
CA SER A 177 -11.20 10.60 3.06
C SER A 177 -9.78 11.19 3.00
N PHE A 178 -9.28 11.50 1.81
CA PHE A 178 -7.96 12.12 1.64
C PHE A 178 -7.89 13.59 2.06
N ASN A 179 -9.02 14.27 2.22
CA ASN A 179 -9.04 15.62 2.82
C ASN A 179 -8.73 15.58 4.33
N MET A 180 -8.90 14.42 4.98
CA MET A 180 -8.62 14.24 6.41
C MET A 180 -7.19 13.77 6.69
N VAL A 181 -6.49 13.22 5.69
CA VAL A 181 -5.12 12.71 5.81
C VAL A 181 -4.15 13.85 6.11
N LYS A 182 -3.37 13.72 7.18
CA LYS A 182 -2.35 14.72 7.57
C LYS A 182 -0.91 14.20 7.53
N ASN A 183 -0.73 12.90 7.63
CA ASN A 183 0.59 12.27 7.64
C ASN A 183 0.65 11.10 6.65
N VAL A 184 1.88 10.65 6.39
CA VAL A 184 2.16 9.58 5.42
C VAL A 184 1.51 8.26 5.84
N GLU A 185 1.57 7.92 7.14
CA GLU A 185 1.01 6.67 7.68
C GLU A 185 -0.51 6.58 7.48
N GLU A 186 -1.24 7.64 7.84
CA GLU A 186 -2.69 7.78 7.61
C GLU A 186 -3.01 7.66 6.12
N GLY A 187 -2.21 8.29 5.26
CA GLY A 187 -2.36 8.19 3.80
C GLY A 187 -2.24 6.74 3.32
N LEU A 188 -1.22 6.02 3.79
CA LEU A 188 -0.99 4.62 3.45
C LEU A 188 -2.06 3.68 4.00
N LEU A 189 -2.58 3.93 5.21
CA LEU A 189 -3.67 3.15 5.80
C LEU A 189 -5.00 3.39 5.07
N THR A 190 -5.24 4.63 4.64
CA THR A 190 -6.42 5.00 3.85
C THR A 190 -6.38 4.35 2.48
N LEU A 191 -5.24 4.38 1.80
CA LEU A 191 -5.04 3.65 0.54
C LEU A 191 -5.35 2.16 0.73
N GLN A 192 -4.83 1.55 1.79
CA GLN A 192 -5.06 0.12 2.06
C GLN A 192 -6.53 -0.20 2.29
N SER A 193 -7.26 0.68 2.99
CA SER A 193 -8.69 0.52 3.23
C SER A 193 -9.52 0.65 1.94
N LEU A 194 -8.99 1.36 0.94
CA LEU A 194 -9.61 1.58 -0.37
C LEU A 194 -9.06 0.62 -1.45
N TYR A 195 -8.29 -0.41 -1.07
CA TYR A 195 -7.62 -1.32 -2.01
C TYR A 195 -8.60 -2.02 -2.96
N GLU A 196 -9.74 -2.50 -2.46
CA GLU A 196 -10.71 -3.18 -3.31
C GLU A 196 -11.30 -2.23 -4.38
N TYR A 197 -11.56 -0.97 -4.00
CA TYR A 197 -12.00 0.06 -4.93
C TYR A 197 -10.92 0.41 -5.97
N SER A 198 -9.63 0.21 -5.67
CA SER A 198 -8.54 0.47 -6.62
C SER A 198 -8.52 -0.50 -7.80
N LYS A 199 -9.16 -1.66 -7.67
CA LYS A 199 -9.31 -2.64 -8.77
C LYS A 199 -10.33 -2.17 -9.81
N ARG A 200 -11.18 -1.18 -9.48
CA ARG A 200 -12.16 -0.61 -10.40
C ARG A 200 -11.48 0.37 -11.39
N PRO A 201 -11.57 0.15 -12.71
CA PRO A 201 -10.89 1.01 -13.70
C PRO A 201 -11.32 2.49 -13.66
N SER A 202 -12.58 2.79 -13.35
CA SER A 202 -13.09 4.16 -13.26
C SER A 202 -12.48 4.95 -12.09
N LEU A 203 -12.07 4.27 -11.02
CA LEU A 203 -11.51 4.88 -9.80
C LEU A 203 -9.97 4.90 -9.80
N PHE A 204 -9.33 4.11 -10.66
CA PHE A 204 -7.88 3.94 -10.69
C PHE A 204 -7.12 5.27 -10.80
N ASN A 205 -7.53 6.16 -11.72
CA ASN A 205 -6.89 7.46 -11.91
C ASN A 205 -6.97 8.36 -10.65
N VAL A 206 -8.08 8.28 -9.91
CA VAL A 206 -8.22 9.06 -8.66
C VAL A 206 -7.28 8.50 -7.60
N ILE A 207 -7.21 7.18 -7.46
CA ILE A 207 -6.33 6.51 -6.50
C ILE A 207 -4.85 6.70 -6.86
N GLU A 208 -4.49 6.67 -8.14
CA GLU A 208 -3.13 6.97 -8.61
C GLU A 208 -2.72 8.40 -8.21
N LYS A 209 -3.59 9.39 -8.44
CA LYS A 209 -3.35 10.78 -8.00
C LYS A 209 -3.21 10.90 -6.48
N LYS A 210 -4.03 10.20 -5.72
CA LYS A 210 -3.95 10.18 -4.25
C LYS A 210 -2.70 9.45 -3.75
N THR A 211 -2.26 8.41 -4.45
CA THR A 211 -0.99 7.72 -4.19
C THR A 211 0.18 8.67 -4.40
N ALA A 212 0.19 9.43 -5.51
CA ALA A 212 1.20 10.45 -5.77
C ALA A 212 1.21 11.56 -4.70
N MET A 213 0.04 11.95 -4.17
CA MET A 213 -0.08 12.89 -3.04
C MET A 213 0.59 12.34 -1.77
N VAL A 214 0.43 11.06 -1.43
CA VAL A 214 1.10 10.43 -0.27
C VAL A 214 2.61 10.36 -0.47
N TYR A 215 3.08 10.01 -1.67
CA TYR A 215 4.50 10.08 -2.02
C TYR A 215 5.06 11.50 -1.88
N LYS A 216 4.29 12.52 -2.28
CA LYS A 216 4.69 13.92 -2.10
C LYS A 216 4.77 14.32 -0.62
N MET A 217 3.85 13.87 0.24
CA MET A 217 3.96 14.11 1.69
C MET A 217 5.27 13.54 2.25
N PHE A 218 5.63 12.32 1.83
CA PHE A 218 6.89 11.72 2.26
C PHE A 218 8.11 12.47 1.71
N TRP A 219 8.06 12.97 0.47
CA TRP A 219 9.08 13.86 -0.07
C TRP A 219 9.25 15.12 0.79
N ASP A 220 8.15 15.78 1.13
CA ASP A 220 8.17 17.00 1.94
C ASP A 220 8.74 16.71 3.35
N GLU A 221 8.40 15.56 3.94
CA GLU A 221 8.95 15.09 5.22
C GLU A 221 10.47 14.81 5.15
N LEU A 222 10.96 14.23 4.04
CA LEU A 222 12.40 14.05 3.81
C LEU A 222 13.14 15.38 3.67
N GLN A 223 12.56 16.35 2.95
CA GLN A 223 13.14 17.69 2.82
C GLN A 223 13.16 18.44 4.15
N GLU A 224 12.07 18.37 4.92
CA GLU A 224 12.00 18.94 6.26
C GLU A 224 13.04 18.29 7.19
N ALA A 225 13.19 16.97 7.12
CA ALA A 225 14.22 16.27 7.90
C ALA A 225 15.63 16.78 7.56
N LYS A 226 15.95 16.96 6.27
CA LYS A 226 17.22 17.52 5.80
C LYS A 226 17.44 18.96 6.30
N LEU A 227 16.43 19.81 6.23
CA LEU A 227 16.47 21.19 6.74
C LEU A 227 16.60 21.25 8.27
N SER A 228 15.91 20.36 8.98
CA SER A 228 15.98 20.26 10.44
C SER A 228 17.40 19.92 10.87
N LEU A 229 18.10 19.02 10.17
CA LEU A 229 19.49 18.68 10.47
C LEU A 229 20.44 19.88 10.34
N LEU A 230 20.16 20.80 9.41
CA LEU A 230 20.97 22.01 9.18
C LEU A 230 20.70 23.11 10.22
N SER A 231 19.43 23.33 10.57
CA SER A 231 18.97 24.38 11.49
C SER A 231 19.12 23.97 12.96
N GLU A 232 18.82 22.71 13.28
CA GLU A 232 18.88 22.12 14.61
C GLU A 232 20.26 21.57 14.97
N LYS A 233 21.34 22.00 14.31
CA LYS A 233 22.73 21.59 14.63
C LYS A 233 23.07 21.68 16.12
N ASN A 234 22.33 22.48 16.88
CA ASN A 234 22.50 22.66 18.32
C ASN A 234 21.35 22.20 19.21
N SER A 235 20.22 21.71 18.67
CA SER A 235 19.09 21.25 19.49
C SER A 235 19.33 19.83 19.99
N TYR A 236 18.95 19.58 21.24
CA TYR A 236 18.92 18.27 21.88
C TYR A 236 17.98 18.34 23.08
N ALA A 237 17.40 17.21 23.49
CA ALA A 237 16.48 17.17 24.62
C ALA A 237 17.13 17.72 25.90
N ARG A 238 16.34 18.46 26.72
CA ARG A 238 16.82 19.26 27.87
C ARG A 238 17.54 18.47 28.98
N LEU A 239 17.53 17.13 28.91
CA LEU A 239 18.19 16.23 29.85
C LEU A 239 19.20 15.29 29.19
N MET A 240 19.43 15.45 27.89
CA MET A 240 20.39 14.64 27.16
C MET A 240 21.77 15.32 27.10
N PRO A 241 22.86 14.53 27.09
CA PRO A 241 24.20 15.02 26.80
C PRO A 241 24.27 15.65 25.40
N LYS A 242 25.11 16.66 25.23
CA LYS A 242 25.21 17.46 24.00
C LYS A 242 25.58 16.65 22.77
N TYR A 243 26.57 15.75 22.81
CA TYR A 243 27.05 15.07 21.60
C TYR A 243 26.21 13.84 21.28
N ALA A 244 26.10 12.93 22.24
CA ALA A 244 25.30 11.71 22.15
C ALA A 244 23.81 12.00 22.05
N GLY A 245 23.30 13.05 22.72
CA GLY A 245 21.89 13.45 22.61
C GLY A 245 21.51 14.04 21.25
N ARG A 246 22.43 14.78 20.61
CA ARG A 246 22.25 15.23 19.22
C ARG A 246 22.22 14.04 18.28
N ALA A 247 23.20 13.15 18.41
CA ALA A 247 23.26 11.92 17.62
C ALA A 247 22.02 11.03 17.84
N TRP A 248 21.52 10.93 19.07
CA TRP A 248 20.31 10.20 19.40
C TRP A 248 19.08 10.81 18.71
N THR A 249 18.93 12.13 18.74
CA THR A 249 17.81 12.82 18.07
C THR A 249 17.86 12.58 16.56
N SER A 250 19.05 12.64 15.96
CA SER A 250 19.29 12.27 14.56
C SER A 250 18.96 10.81 14.28
N LEU A 251 19.33 9.90 15.18
CA LEU A 251 19.05 8.46 15.05
C LEU A 251 17.55 8.18 15.09
N VAL A 252 16.81 8.78 16.04
CA VAL A 252 15.36 8.62 16.14
C VAL A 252 14.66 9.11 14.87
N LYS A 253 15.00 10.31 14.39
CA LYS A 253 14.46 10.84 13.12
C LYS A 253 14.79 9.91 11.94
N LYS A 254 16.04 9.43 11.84
CA LYS A 254 16.45 8.45 10.83
C LYS A 254 15.61 7.17 10.89
N THR A 255 15.38 6.62 12.08
CA THR A 255 14.60 5.39 12.25
C THR A 255 13.13 5.58 11.87
N GLN A 256 12.54 6.74 12.15
CA GLN A 256 11.18 7.07 11.73
C GLN A 256 11.06 7.16 10.20
N LEU A 257 11.99 7.84 9.53
CA LEU A 257 12.01 7.91 8.08
C LEU A 257 12.18 6.53 7.44
N LYS A 258 13.00 5.67 8.06
CA LYS A 258 13.17 4.29 7.61
C LYS A 258 11.90 3.47 7.76
N SER A 259 11.20 3.54 8.91
CA SER A 259 9.94 2.82 9.06
C SER A 259 8.88 3.28 8.06
N LEU A 260 8.81 4.57 7.75
CA LEU A 260 7.91 5.09 6.72
C LEU A 260 8.26 4.54 5.33
N TYR A 261 9.54 4.50 4.97
CA TYR A 261 9.98 3.95 3.70
C TYR A 261 9.70 2.44 3.60
N ASP A 262 9.94 1.68 4.68
CA ASP A 262 9.66 0.24 4.73
C ASP A 262 8.16 -0.03 4.51
N LEU A 263 7.25 0.79 5.05
CA LEU A 263 5.80 0.70 4.81
C LEU A 263 5.41 0.89 3.33
N PHE A 264 6.13 1.70 2.56
CA PHE A 264 5.90 1.80 1.12
C PHE A 264 6.34 0.53 0.38
N GLN A 265 7.45 -0.09 0.80
CA GLN A 265 8.00 -1.29 0.17
C GLN A 265 7.14 -2.53 0.43
N GLU A 266 6.54 -2.64 1.62
CA GLU A 266 5.62 -3.73 1.95
C GLU A 266 4.35 -3.73 1.07
N LYS A 267 3.92 -2.54 0.60
CA LYS A 267 2.68 -2.38 -0.19
C LYS A 267 2.94 -2.43 -1.69
N LEU A 268 3.39 -3.59 -2.18
CA LEU A 268 3.69 -3.86 -3.62
C LEU A 268 2.51 -3.64 -4.58
N TRP A 269 1.28 -3.59 -4.06
CA TRP A 269 0.08 -3.37 -4.86
C TRP A 269 -0.16 -1.90 -5.23
N LEU A 270 0.57 -0.96 -4.64
CA LEU A 270 0.42 0.47 -4.93
C LEU A 270 0.73 0.79 -6.40
N PRO A 271 -0.02 1.71 -7.04
CA PRO A 271 0.29 2.18 -8.38
C PRO A 271 1.72 2.71 -8.49
N LYS A 272 2.42 2.36 -9.57
CA LYS A 272 3.77 2.87 -9.83
C LYS A 272 3.71 4.33 -10.22
N VAL A 273 4.24 5.20 -9.36
CA VAL A 273 4.31 6.65 -9.59
C VAL A 273 5.69 7.03 -10.10
N THR A 274 5.77 7.92 -11.10
CA THR A 274 7.03 8.40 -11.69
C THR A 274 8.00 9.00 -10.65
N ILE A 275 7.45 9.66 -9.63
CA ILE A 275 8.20 10.35 -8.55
C ILE A 275 8.88 9.36 -7.59
N ALA A 276 8.49 8.09 -7.59
CA ALA A 276 9.00 7.10 -6.64
C ALA A 276 10.53 6.92 -6.73
N VAL A 277 11.10 6.97 -7.95
CA VAL A 277 12.55 6.84 -8.16
C VAL A 277 13.32 8.04 -7.60
N GLU A 278 12.78 9.25 -7.77
CA GLU A 278 13.38 10.47 -7.22
C GLU A 278 13.32 10.47 -5.69
N ILE A 279 12.21 10.01 -5.11
CA ILE A 279 12.04 9.85 -3.66
C ILE A 279 13.03 8.84 -3.10
N GLU A 280 13.22 7.71 -3.78
CA GLU A 280 14.20 6.71 -3.36
C GLU A 280 15.62 7.29 -3.33
N SER A 281 16.03 8.01 -4.39
CA SER A 281 17.31 8.71 -4.44
C SER A 281 17.46 9.73 -3.30
N LEU A 282 16.44 10.56 -3.07
CA LEU A 282 16.42 11.54 -1.99
C LEU A 282 16.50 10.86 -0.61
N TYR A 283 15.74 9.78 -0.41
CA TYR A 283 15.76 9.00 0.83
C TYR A 283 17.16 8.49 1.13
N GLN A 284 17.85 7.90 0.16
CA GLN A 284 19.22 7.41 0.34
C GLN A 284 20.19 8.55 0.71
N ASP A 285 20.11 9.71 0.03
CA ASP A 285 20.92 10.90 0.34
C ASP A 285 20.66 11.42 1.76
N VAL A 286 19.39 11.50 2.16
CA VAL A 286 19.00 11.97 3.50
C VAL A 286 19.53 11.01 4.58
N ILE A 287 19.32 9.70 4.42
CA ILE A 287 19.80 8.68 5.36
C ILE A 287 21.32 8.73 5.49
N GLN A 288 22.06 8.85 4.38
CA GLN A 288 23.51 9.00 4.40
C GLN A 288 23.93 10.27 5.15
N THR A 289 23.25 11.39 4.90
CA THR A 289 23.52 12.66 5.60
C THR A 289 23.32 12.53 7.12
N PHE A 290 22.28 11.80 7.56
CA PHE A 290 22.05 11.51 8.97
C PHE A 290 23.18 10.65 9.57
N ASP A 291 23.64 9.62 8.86
CA ASP A 291 24.76 8.78 9.31
C ASP A 291 26.08 9.56 9.45
N GLU A 292 26.39 10.42 8.47
CA GLU A 292 27.55 11.30 8.52
C GLU A 292 27.46 12.28 9.69
N ALA A 293 26.27 12.83 9.98
CA ALA A 293 26.07 13.72 11.12
C ALA A 293 26.23 13.00 12.47
N ILE A 294 25.74 11.77 12.61
CA ILE A 294 25.92 10.92 13.80
C ILE A 294 27.41 10.63 14.00
N LEU A 295 28.10 10.18 12.94
CA LEU A 295 29.54 9.89 12.98
C LEU A 295 30.39 11.12 13.27
N SER A 296 30.03 12.28 12.72
CA SER A 296 30.72 13.54 12.99
C SER A 296 30.61 13.95 14.46
N ASN A 297 29.43 13.81 15.06
CA ASN A 297 29.23 14.06 16.50
C ASN A 297 30.01 13.07 17.37
N TYR A 298 30.07 11.80 16.97
CA TYR A 298 30.87 10.78 17.65
C TYR A 298 32.37 11.10 17.62
N LYS A 299 32.92 11.44 16.44
CA LYS A 299 34.34 11.84 16.29
C LYS A 299 34.69 13.07 17.13
N ARG A 300 33.85 14.11 17.10
CA ARG A 300 34.02 15.30 17.94
C ARG A 300 33.98 14.98 19.43
N TRP A 301 33.13 14.05 19.85
CA TRP A 301 33.09 13.61 21.23
C TRP A 301 34.38 12.88 21.62
N LEU A 302 34.87 11.94 20.80
CA LEU A 302 36.13 11.23 21.04
C LEU A 302 37.32 12.18 21.23
N GLU A 303 37.48 13.18 20.35
CA GLU A 303 38.54 14.19 20.47
C GLU A 303 38.50 14.92 21.81
N VAL A 304 37.29 15.29 22.27
CA VAL A 304 37.08 16.00 23.55
C VAL A 304 37.30 15.07 24.74
N ALA A 305 36.92 13.79 24.61
CA ALA A 305 36.97 12.79 25.65
C ALA A 305 38.41 12.29 25.89
N GLU A 306 39.13 11.88 24.84
CA GLU A 306 40.51 11.39 24.92
C GLU A 306 41.48 12.46 25.43
N SER A 307 41.36 13.70 24.96
CA SER A 307 42.22 14.82 25.37
C SER A 307 42.14 15.13 26.87
N LYS A 308 41.03 14.80 27.54
CA LYS A 308 40.72 15.35 28.88
C LYS A 308 40.62 14.29 29.99
N ILE A 309 40.34 13.03 29.68
CA ILE A 309 40.04 12.02 30.69
C ILE A 309 41.29 11.57 31.46
N GLY A 310 42.39 11.24 30.77
CA GLY A 310 43.62 10.76 31.41
C GLY A 310 44.23 11.77 32.39
N VAL A 311 44.10 13.08 32.11
CA VAL A 311 44.59 14.15 32.99
C VAL A 311 43.64 14.39 34.17
N ARG A 312 42.33 14.24 33.97
CA ARG A 312 41.33 14.46 35.02
C ARG A 312 41.28 13.35 36.05
N LEU A 313 41.50 12.10 35.62
CA LEU A 313 41.57 10.95 36.51
C LEU A 313 42.81 10.95 37.41
N LYS A 314 43.90 11.61 36.97
CA LYS A 314 45.15 11.75 37.74
C LYS A 314 45.12 12.86 38.81
N ARG A 315 44.01 13.59 38.95
CA ARG A 315 43.87 14.63 39.97
C ARG A 315 43.64 14.00 41.36
N SER A 316 44.27 14.56 42.39
CA SER A 316 43.99 14.17 43.77
C SER A 316 42.51 14.34 44.07
N LEU A 317 41.87 13.29 44.60
CA LEU A 317 40.45 13.26 44.97
C LEU A 317 40.13 14.17 46.16
N ILE A 318 41.15 14.56 46.92
CA ILE A 318 41.01 15.43 48.09
C ILE A 318 41.94 16.64 47.89
N CYS A 319 41.41 17.85 48.08
CA CYS A 319 42.17 19.09 48.10
C CYS A 319 41.83 19.92 49.34
N ARG A 320 42.69 20.88 49.69
CA ARG A 320 42.34 21.87 50.72
C ARG A 320 41.28 22.81 50.14
N SER A 321 40.20 23.02 50.88
CA SER A 321 39.11 23.90 50.47
C SER A 321 39.63 25.33 50.28
N LEU A 322 39.34 25.90 49.11
CA LEU A 322 39.62 27.31 48.81
C LEU A 322 38.56 28.24 49.43
N GLN A 323 37.36 27.71 49.72
CA GLN A 323 36.25 28.48 50.30
C GLN A 323 36.28 28.47 51.83
N LYS A 324 36.83 27.42 52.45
CA LYS A 324 36.96 27.26 53.90
C LYS A 324 38.39 26.86 54.27
N PRO A 325 39.27 27.84 54.56
CA PRO A 325 40.67 27.54 54.87
C PRO A 325 40.78 26.62 56.11
N GLY A 326 41.51 25.51 55.96
CA GLY A 326 41.70 24.50 57.00
C GLY A 326 40.87 23.22 56.84
N LEU A 327 39.89 23.19 55.94
CA LEU A 327 39.09 22.00 55.64
C LEU A 327 39.55 21.28 54.36
N LEU A 328 39.29 19.98 54.29
CA LEU A 328 39.50 19.16 53.10
C LEU A 328 38.18 19.03 52.32
N GLU A 329 38.25 19.16 51.00
CA GLU A 329 37.12 19.03 50.08
C GLU A 329 37.37 17.93 49.03
N VAL A 330 36.27 17.33 48.58
CA VAL A 330 36.25 16.29 47.54
C VAL A 330 36.39 16.96 46.17
N ASN A 331 37.55 16.78 45.54
CA ASN A 331 37.95 17.37 44.27
C ASN A 331 37.56 16.48 43.08
N ILE A 332 36.29 16.07 43.01
CA ILE A 332 35.82 15.27 41.89
C ILE A 332 35.25 16.17 40.80
N ASP A 333 35.83 16.09 39.59
CA ASP A 333 35.41 16.90 38.45
C ASP A 333 33.98 16.51 38.01
N ARG A 334 33.01 17.40 38.21
CA ARG A 334 31.61 17.22 37.76
C ARG A 334 31.50 17.01 36.25
N LYS A 335 32.50 17.40 35.47
CA LYS A 335 32.55 17.15 34.02
C LYS A 335 32.79 15.67 33.68
N LEU A 336 33.24 14.84 34.61
CA LEU A 336 33.36 13.38 34.40
C LEU A 336 31.98 12.71 34.37
N LEU A 337 31.03 13.13 35.21
CA LEU A 337 29.63 12.66 35.15
C LEU A 337 29.00 12.88 33.77
N TYR A 338 29.29 14.05 33.19
CA TYR A 338 28.84 14.40 31.86
C TYR A 338 29.45 13.44 30.80
N VAL A 339 30.75 13.19 30.86
CA VAL A 339 31.43 12.24 29.96
C VAL A 339 30.88 10.81 30.11
N PHE A 340 30.55 10.37 31.33
CA PHE A 340 29.93 9.06 31.55
C PHE A 340 28.51 8.98 31.00
N SER A 341 27.74 10.07 31.09
CA SER A 341 26.42 10.12 30.48
C SER A 341 26.48 10.08 28.95
N GLU A 342 27.47 10.75 28.34
CA GLU A 342 27.74 10.66 26.90
C GLU A 342 28.16 9.23 26.51
N ALA A 343 29.16 8.65 27.19
CA ALA A 343 29.69 7.33 26.89
C ALA A 343 28.61 6.24 26.97
N LYS A 344 27.73 6.30 27.98
CA LYS A 344 26.61 5.36 28.09
C LYS A 344 25.70 5.42 26.85
N LEU A 345 25.28 6.61 26.43
CA LEU A 345 24.41 6.75 25.27
C LEU A 345 25.09 6.30 23.98
N TRP A 346 26.39 6.51 23.83
CA TRP A 346 27.15 5.96 22.69
C TRP A 346 27.17 4.43 22.67
N VAL A 347 27.36 3.80 23.83
CA VAL A 347 27.26 2.34 23.97
C VAL A 347 25.85 1.84 23.67
N ASP A 348 24.81 2.51 24.19
CA ASP A 348 23.41 2.18 23.92
C ASP A 348 23.07 2.32 22.42
N MET A 349 23.72 3.24 21.70
CA MET A 349 23.64 3.38 20.24
C MET A 349 24.52 2.38 19.46
N GLY A 350 25.29 1.53 20.13
CA GLY A 350 26.15 0.51 19.52
C GLY A 350 27.53 1.01 19.05
N PHE A 351 27.95 2.21 19.45
CA PHE A 351 29.29 2.73 19.12
C PHE A 351 30.35 2.20 20.10
N PRO A 352 31.57 1.87 19.62
CA PRO A 352 32.66 1.51 20.50
C PRO A 352 33.04 2.72 21.38
N ILE A 353 33.60 2.48 22.56
CA ILE A 353 34.17 3.52 23.42
C ILE A 353 35.58 3.12 23.85
N PRO A 354 36.50 4.06 24.11
CA PRO A 354 37.84 3.72 24.57
C PRO A 354 37.83 2.87 25.84
N ASN A 355 38.74 1.89 25.92
CA ASN A 355 38.80 0.90 27.01
C ASN A 355 38.88 1.54 28.41
N GLU A 356 39.60 2.65 28.54
CA GLU A 356 39.70 3.43 29.78
C GLU A 356 38.34 3.96 30.24
N MET A 357 37.46 4.37 29.31
CA MET A 357 36.11 4.83 29.61
C MET A 357 35.17 3.66 29.89
N SER A 358 35.34 2.53 29.21
CA SER A 358 34.52 1.32 29.41
C SER A 358 34.61 0.80 30.86
N GLN A 359 35.83 0.72 31.41
CA GLN A 359 36.05 0.31 32.80
C GLN A 359 35.44 1.30 33.82
N LEU A 360 35.41 2.59 33.50
CA LEU A 360 34.85 3.63 34.36
C LEU A 360 33.33 3.70 34.29
N VAL A 361 32.73 3.47 33.12
CA VAL A 361 31.28 3.36 32.94
C VAL A 361 30.74 2.15 33.72
N ALA A 362 31.49 1.03 33.77
CA ALA A 362 31.13 -0.14 34.58
C ALA A 362 31.09 0.17 36.09
N ARG A 363 31.96 1.06 36.58
CA ARG A 363 32.02 1.51 37.99
C ARG A 363 31.18 2.76 38.27
N ARG A 364 30.35 3.20 37.32
CA ARG A 364 29.59 4.45 37.41
C ARG A 364 28.73 4.52 38.66
N ASN A 365 28.01 3.46 39.01
CA ASN A 365 27.07 3.47 40.13
C ASN A 365 27.77 3.79 41.47
N GLU A 366 28.95 3.21 41.67
CA GLU A 366 29.83 3.48 42.82
C GLU A 366 30.34 4.92 42.81
N LEU A 367 30.75 5.42 41.63
CA LEU A 367 31.25 6.78 41.46
C LEU A 367 30.16 7.84 41.65
N THR A 368 28.94 7.64 41.15
CA THR A 368 27.82 8.58 41.34
C THR A 368 27.42 8.76 42.80
N LEU A 369 27.68 7.75 43.65
CA LEU A 369 27.42 7.82 45.08
C LEU A 369 28.36 8.81 45.79
N LEU A 370 29.56 9.04 45.23
CA LEU A 370 30.55 10.02 45.71
C LEU A 370 30.24 11.47 45.29
N TYR A 371 29.24 11.68 44.42
CA TYR A 371 28.82 13.01 43.95
C TYR A 371 27.50 13.50 44.59
N ARG A 372 26.88 12.69 45.45
CA ARG A 372 25.79 13.12 46.35
C ARG A 372 26.39 13.77 47.58
#